data_AF-A0A2D6M1T8-F1
#
_entry.id   AF-A0A2D6M1T8-F1
#
_cell.length_a   1.000
_cell.length_b   1.000
_cell.length_c   1.000
_cell.angle_alpha   90.00
_cell.angle_beta   90.00
_cell.angle_gamma   90.00
#
_symmetry.space_group_name_H-M   'P 1'
#
loop_
_entity.id
_entity.type
_entity.pdbx_description
1 polymer ?
#
loop_
_entity_poly.entity_id
_entity_poly.type
_entity_poly.pdbx_seq_one_letter_code
_entity_poly.pdbx_strand_id
1 'polypeptide(L)'
;MALFAIVGNSFAVSSAEAINFVENTNHLLFEGETTEIYPAILVSHSREKYWVVSVLSGESVSGFVPVEDASNATKLNVADGKLARKRLIQTAQYLRLFDGLKIDFSRQGIWVFKNTDVDFFNSLSNELKNERVDLTTIGSELDGYTVLQLMAGDLRGQLDRLYPLATEIAGQMNEFKEEEAVFFSRPDTNSLVKFVKELDAIYALVEEFDSKRSDYLADMDEFKQGIAQTDLSIDSKRSLNALASVPPKMIEVSGRITNTFNIREKTDEVYLSVLNQSDNFVQNLELREKRSLAWMAIYGFDEEVVEATRIQGINSVKEIIDLVLSEDYLYQWEDQETLGLLQEKWSKTMAYYDTGSFESARSFAGESKDYVLEVFEAGLVEPEQPINTDLLLTGVVLLIVLIIILYVLRNRDKFAALVKMDDGEEEVLIHEWEN
;
A
#
# COMPACT_ATOMS: atom_id res chain seq x y z
N MET A 1 28.61 -37.55 21.12
CA MET A 1 27.74 -36.36 21.24
C MET A 1 27.76 -35.65 19.90
N ALA A 2 26.72 -35.84 19.08
CA ALA A 2 26.56 -35.12 17.83
C ALA A 2 25.84 -33.81 18.13
N LEU A 3 26.51 -32.69 17.90
CA LEU A 3 25.94 -31.35 17.98
C LEU A 3 25.00 -31.19 16.77
N PHE A 4 23.69 -31.25 16.99
CA PHE A 4 22.72 -30.83 15.98
C PHE A 4 22.77 -29.31 15.89
N ALA A 5 23.47 -28.80 14.88
CA ALA A 5 23.30 -27.43 14.43
C ALA A 5 21.88 -27.31 13.86
N ILE A 6 20.97 -26.72 14.64
CA ILE A 6 19.71 -26.21 14.12
C ILE A 6 20.09 -25.04 13.22
N VAL A 7 20.24 -25.32 11.93
CA VAL A 7 20.25 -24.28 10.90
C VAL A 7 18.85 -23.69 10.94
N GLY A 8 18.69 -22.54 11.61
CA GLY A 8 17.49 -21.74 11.50
C GLY A 8 17.31 -21.41 10.03
N ASN A 9 16.33 -22.04 9.39
CA ASN A 9 15.94 -21.67 8.05
C ASN A 9 15.37 -20.24 8.14
N SER A 10 16.18 -19.25 7.78
CA SER A 10 15.72 -17.90 7.46
C SER A 10 14.93 -18.01 6.16
N PHE A 11 13.63 -18.28 6.27
CA PHE A 11 12.75 -18.21 5.11
C PHE A 11 12.52 -16.72 4.81
N ALA A 12 12.93 -16.30 3.61
CA ALA A 12 12.57 -14.98 3.08
C ALA A 12 11.04 -14.91 2.95
N VAL A 13 10.48 -13.73 3.17
CA VAL A 13 9.03 -13.50 3.15
C VAL A 13 8.55 -13.60 1.70
N SER A 14 7.48 -14.37 1.49
CA SER A 14 6.82 -14.46 0.20
C SER A 14 5.95 -13.24 -0.09
N SER A 15 5.68 -12.97 -1.36
CA SER A 15 4.74 -11.91 -1.79
C SER A 15 3.34 -12.08 -1.17
N ALA A 16 2.89 -13.32 -0.98
CA ALA A 16 1.61 -13.63 -0.35
C ALA A 16 1.59 -13.29 1.15
N GLU A 17 2.70 -13.50 1.86
CA GLU A 17 2.83 -13.12 3.27
C GLU A 17 2.85 -11.60 3.44
N ALA A 18 3.52 -10.87 2.54
CA ALA A 18 3.49 -9.41 2.53
C ALA A 18 2.08 -8.85 2.28
N ILE A 19 1.32 -9.45 1.35
CA ILE A 19 -0.09 -9.12 1.13
C ILE A 19 -0.92 -9.39 2.39
N ASN A 20 -0.81 -10.60 2.95
CA ASN A 20 -1.55 -11.00 4.15
C ASN A 20 -1.22 -10.10 5.36
N PHE A 21 0.02 -9.62 5.47
CA PHE A 21 0.43 -8.66 6.48
C PHE A 21 -0.34 -7.33 6.36
N VAL A 22 -0.51 -6.81 5.15
CA VAL A 22 -1.25 -5.58 4.88
C VAL A 22 -2.75 -5.77 5.09
N GLU A 23 -3.31 -6.88 4.61
CA GLU A 23 -4.75 -7.15 4.66
C GLU A 23 -5.23 -7.54 6.06
N ASN A 24 -4.57 -8.53 6.67
CA ASN A 24 -5.13 -9.26 7.81
C ASN A 24 -4.36 -9.05 9.11
N THR A 25 -3.05 -8.77 9.05
CA THR A 25 -2.25 -8.64 10.29
C THR A 25 -2.25 -7.22 10.84
N ASN A 26 -2.11 -6.20 9.97
CA ASN A 26 -2.05 -4.79 10.40
C ASN A 26 -3.30 -3.97 10.06
N HIS A 27 -4.34 -4.54 9.45
CA HIS A 27 -5.58 -3.81 9.14
C HIS A 27 -5.32 -2.43 8.47
N LEU A 28 -4.44 -2.39 7.46
CA LEU A 28 -4.04 -1.13 6.80
C LEU A 28 -5.03 -0.68 5.72
N LEU A 29 -6.00 -1.51 5.38
CA LEU A 29 -6.97 -1.24 4.32
C LEU A 29 -8.21 -0.51 4.82
N PHE A 30 -8.71 0.41 4.00
CA PHE A 30 -10.07 0.93 4.12
C PHE A 30 -11.07 -0.08 3.54
N GLU A 31 -12.34 0.12 3.85
CA GLU A 31 -13.41 -0.73 3.34
C GLU A 31 -13.48 -0.67 1.80
N GLY A 32 -13.62 -1.83 1.16
CA GLY A 32 -13.71 -1.95 -0.30
C GLY A 32 -12.38 -1.87 -1.04
N GLU A 33 -11.25 -1.69 -0.33
CA GLU A 33 -9.93 -1.74 -0.93
C GLU A 33 -9.39 -3.16 -1.04
N THR A 34 -8.54 -3.39 -2.03
CA THR A 34 -7.84 -4.64 -2.25
C THR A 34 -6.34 -4.40 -2.37
N THR A 35 -5.53 -5.46 -2.34
CA THR A 35 -4.09 -5.35 -2.52
C THR A 35 -3.55 -6.22 -3.64
N GLU A 36 -2.43 -5.77 -4.20
CA GLU A 36 -1.63 -6.58 -5.12
C GLU A 36 -0.15 -6.19 -5.04
N ILE A 37 0.72 -7.03 -5.61
CA ILE A 37 2.11 -6.67 -5.85
C ILE A 37 2.36 -6.80 -7.35
N TYR A 38 2.53 -5.66 -8.03
CA TYR A 38 2.82 -5.61 -9.45
C TYR A 38 3.86 -4.52 -9.78
N PRO A 39 4.97 -4.88 -10.46
CA PRO A 39 5.42 -6.25 -10.74
C PRO A 39 5.77 -7.00 -9.44
N ALA A 40 5.63 -8.32 -9.43
CA ALA A 40 5.92 -9.17 -8.26
C ALA A 40 7.42 -9.32 -8.02
N ILE A 41 8.07 -8.23 -7.60
CA ILE A 41 9.51 -8.16 -7.39
C ILE A 41 9.89 -7.37 -6.14
N LEU A 42 11.01 -7.76 -5.53
CA LEU A 42 11.60 -7.05 -4.39
C LEU A 42 12.32 -5.78 -4.84
N VAL A 43 12.02 -4.67 -4.18
CA VAL A 43 12.73 -3.40 -4.35
C VAL A 43 13.79 -3.26 -3.27
N SER A 44 15.04 -3.01 -3.68
CA SER A 44 16.15 -2.78 -2.77
C SER A 44 16.22 -1.30 -2.38
N HIS A 45 16.40 -1.03 -1.09
CA HIS A 45 16.71 0.30 -0.58
C HIS A 45 17.82 0.19 0.47
N SER A 46 18.94 0.84 0.18
CA SER A 46 20.17 0.76 0.99
C SER A 46 20.73 -0.66 1.08
N ARG A 47 20.29 -1.47 2.07
CA ARG A 47 20.70 -2.88 2.27
C ARG A 47 19.53 -3.82 2.52
N GLU A 48 18.33 -3.26 2.61
CA GLU A 48 17.11 -3.99 2.88
C GLU A 48 16.32 -4.15 1.57
N LYS A 49 15.47 -5.17 1.56
CA LYS A 49 14.60 -5.49 0.44
C LYS A 49 13.17 -5.38 0.91
N TYR A 50 12.30 -4.95 0.01
CA TYR A 50 10.91 -4.69 0.34
C TYR A 50 10.00 -5.26 -0.74
N TRP A 51 8.92 -5.88 -0.29
CA TRP A 51 7.72 -6.07 -1.09
C TRP A 51 6.92 -4.78 -1.04
N VAL A 52 6.77 -4.09 -2.16
CA VAL A 52 5.94 -2.88 -2.21
C VAL A 52 4.53 -3.26 -2.64
N VAL A 53 3.64 -3.39 -1.65
CA VAL A 53 2.24 -3.75 -1.85
C VAL A 53 1.47 -2.53 -2.35
N SER A 54 0.84 -2.65 -3.52
CA SER A 54 -0.08 -1.64 -4.05
C SER A 54 -1.45 -1.83 -3.41
N VAL A 55 -2.05 -0.74 -2.96
CA VAL A 55 -3.44 -0.71 -2.49
C VAL A 55 -4.31 -0.15 -3.59
N LEU A 56 -5.40 -0.86 -3.91
CA LEU A 56 -6.33 -0.51 -4.97
C LEU A 56 -7.69 -0.13 -4.38
N SER A 57 -8.27 0.93 -4.95
CA SER A 57 -9.67 1.30 -4.78
C SER A 57 -10.35 1.13 -6.14
N GLY A 58 -11.03 0.00 -6.33
CA GLY A 58 -11.49 -0.43 -7.65
C GLY A 58 -10.29 -0.77 -8.55
N GLU A 59 -10.18 -0.09 -9.70
CA GLU A 59 -9.06 -0.28 -10.65
C GLU A 59 -7.91 0.71 -10.44
N SER A 60 -8.07 1.69 -9.53
CA SER A 60 -7.09 2.75 -9.32
C SER A 60 -6.21 2.49 -8.12
N VAL A 61 -4.91 2.78 -8.25
CA VAL A 61 -3.96 2.71 -7.12
C VAL A 61 -4.25 3.85 -6.14
N SER A 62 -4.68 3.52 -4.92
CA SER A 62 -4.97 4.47 -3.85
C SER A 62 -3.81 4.64 -2.86
N GLY A 63 -2.85 3.71 -2.84
CA GLY A 63 -1.70 3.78 -1.95
C GLY A 63 -0.67 2.68 -2.20
N PHE A 64 0.42 2.75 -1.42
CA PHE A 64 1.48 1.76 -1.42
C PHE A 64 1.96 1.50 0.00
N VAL A 65 2.25 0.24 0.32
CA VAL A 65 2.79 -0.20 1.61
C VAL A 65 4.09 -0.98 1.36
N PRO A 66 5.26 -0.38 1.62
CA PRO A 66 6.53 -1.08 1.53
C PRO A 66 6.73 -1.96 2.77
N VAL A 67 6.64 -3.28 2.59
CA VAL A 67 6.82 -4.30 3.64
C VAL A 67 8.22 -4.89 3.54
N GLU A 68 8.97 -4.87 4.63
CA GLU A 68 10.34 -5.40 4.68
C GLU A 68 10.35 -6.93 4.46
N ASP A 69 11.26 -7.39 3.60
CA ASP A 69 11.58 -8.81 3.43
C ASP A 69 12.45 -9.27 4.61
N ALA A 70 11.81 -9.51 5.74
CA ALA A 70 12.46 -9.99 6.95
C ALA A 70 12.66 -11.52 6.91
N SER A 71 13.74 -12.03 7.53
CA SER A 71 13.99 -13.48 7.65
C SER A 71 12.97 -14.24 8.51
N ASN A 72 12.01 -13.55 9.10
CA ASN A 72 10.98 -14.09 9.98
C ASN A 72 9.67 -13.33 9.77
N ALA A 73 8.64 -14.02 9.24
CA ALA A 73 7.32 -13.47 8.97
C ALA A 73 6.61 -12.87 10.21
N THR A 74 7.04 -13.21 11.42
CA THR A 74 6.49 -12.64 12.67
C THR A 74 7.06 -11.27 13.03
N LYS A 75 8.04 -10.76 12.27
CA LYS A 75 8.67 -9.43 12.44
C LYS A 75 8.57 -8.59 11.18
N LEU A 76 7.51 -8.77 10.41
CA LEU A 76 7.24 -7.91 9.26
C LEU A 76 6.99 -6.49 9.75
N ASN A 77 7.68 -5.54 9.12
CA ASN A 77 7.54 -4.12 9.41
C ASN A 77 7.31 -3.36 8.10
N VAL A 78 6.62 -2.23 8.21
CA VAL A 78 6.58 -1.23 7.14
C VAL A 78 7.89 -0.46 7.16
N ALA A 79 8.42 -0.08 5.99
CA ALA A 79 9.68 0.65 5.91
C ALA A 79 9.69 1.91 6.81
N ASP A 80 10.75 2.09 7.58
CA ASP A 80 10.88 3.20 8.50
C ASP A 80 11.38 4.48 7.82
N GLY A 81 10.77 5.61 8.18
CA GLY A 81 11.21 6.93 7.76
C GLY A 81 10.60 7.41 6.43
N LYS A 82 10.18 8.68 6.43
CA LYS A 82 9.50 9.34 5.31
C LYS A 82 10.26 9.25 3.99
N LEU A 83 11.58 9.42 4.02
CA LEU A 83 12.40 9.42 2.81
C LEU A 83 12.50 8.03 2.18
N ALA A 84 12.70 6.98 3.00
CA ALA A 84 12.77 5.60 2.52
C ALA A 84 11.44 5.18 1.89
N ARG A 85 10.32 5.45 2.58
CA ARG A 85 8.95 5.24 2.05
C ARG A 85 8.76 5.93 0.71
N LYS A 86 9.08 7.22 0.62
CA LYS A 86 8.96 8.00 -0.62
C LYS A 86 9.74 7.34 -1.77
N ARG A 87 10.99 6.95 -1.53
CA ARG A 87 11.84 6.34 -2.57
C ARG A 87 11.34 4.97 -3.02
N LEU A 88 10.94 4.11 -2.08
CA LEU A 88 10.36 2.80 -2.38
C LEU A 88 9.07 2.92 -3.19
N ILE A 89 8.19 3.83 -2.79
CA ILE A 89 6.93 4.12 -3.50
C ILE A 89 7.20 4.65 -4.90
N GLN A 90 8.12 5.60 -5.05
CA GLN A 90 8.50 6.14 -6.37
C GLN A 90 8.99 5.04 -7.31
N THR A 91 9.89 4.17 -6.83
CA THR A 91 10.42 3.06 -7.62
C THR A 91 9.33 2.06 -8.00
N ALA A 92 8.50 1.63 -7.05
CA ALA A 92 7.42 0.68 -7.34
C ALA A 92 6.38 1.24 -8.32
N GLN A 93 5.96 2.49 -8.12
CA GLN A 93 5.01 3.15 -9.01
C GLN A 93 5.60 3.33 -10.41
N TYR A 94 6.87 3.73 -10.52
CA TYR A 94 7.54 3.86 -11.81
C TYR A 94 7.63 2.52 -12.54
N LEU A 95 8.04 1.44 -11.86
CA LEU A 95 8.08 0.09 -12.43
C LEU A 95 6.72 -0.31 -12.99
N ARG A 96 5.65 -0.12 -12.22
CA ARG A 96 4.28 -0.43 -12.63
C ARG A 96 3.87 0.34 -13.89
N LEU A 97 4.02 1.66 -13.87
CA LEU A 97 3.56 2.53 -14.96
C LEU A 97 4.40 2.36 -16.22
N PHE A 98 5.72 2.23 -16.07
CA PHE A 98 6.63 2.06 -17.19
C PHE A 98 6.45 0.69 -17.86
N ASP A 99 6.26 -0.39 -17.08
CA ASP A 99 5.98 -1.71 -17.65
C ASP A 99 4.68 -1.72 -18.48
N GLY A 100 3.62 -1.11 -17.94
CA GLY A 100 2.37 -0.91 -18.68
C GLY A 100 2.58 -0.13 -19.98
N LEU A 101 3.28 1.01 -19.91
CA LEU A 101 3.62 1.82 -21.07
C LEU A 101 4.39 1.03 -22.13
N LYS A 102 5.41 0.26 -21.72
CA LYS A 102 6.22 -0.56 -22.61
C LYS A 102 5.39 -1.63 -23.30
N ILE A 103 4.51 -2.31 -22.56
CA ILE A 103 3.61 -3.34 -23.12
C ILE A 103 2.71 -2.71 -24.20
N ASP A 104 2.10 -1.57 -23.89
CA ASP A 104 1.19 -0.88 -24.81
C ASP A 104 1.91 -0.39 -26.07
N PHE A 105 3.07 0.22 -25.93
CA PHE A 105 3.87 0.68 -27.07
C PHE A 105 4.48 -0.47 -27.87
N SER A 106 4.79 -1.59 -27.23
CA SER A 106 5.24 -2.79 -27.94
C SER A 106 4.12 -3.36 -28.80
N ARG A 107 2.88 -3.43 -28.29
CA ARG A 107 1.69 -3.89 -29.04
C ARG A 107 1.36 -2.99 -30.22
N GLN A 108 1.58 -1.68 -30.08
CA GLN A 108 1.34 -0.69 -31.13
C GLN A 108 2.49 -0.60 -32.15
N GLY A 109 3.60 -1.32 -31.94
CA GLY A 109 4.78 -1.22 -32.79
C GLY A 109 5.55 0.09 -32.63
N ILE A 110 5.28 0.87 -31.59
CA ILE A 110 5.91 2.16 -31.29
C ILE A 110 7.24 1.95 -30.56
N TRP A 111 7.36 0.92 -29.71
CA TRP A 111 8.57 0.69 -28.91
C TRP A 111 9.83 0.51 -29.79
N VAL A 112 10.82 1.41 -29.64
CA VAL A 112 12.06 1.47 -30.43
C VAL A 112 13.32 0.98 -29.71
N PHE A 113 13.22 0.51 -28.46
CA PHE A 113 14.39 -0.04 -27.74
C PHE A 113 14.48 -1.56 -27.97
N LYS A 114 14.68 -1.98 -29.23
CA LYS A 114 14.80 -3.40 -29.65
C LYS A 114 16.09 -3.62 -30.43
N ASN A 115 16.53 -4.88 -30.54
CA ASN A 115 17.71 -5.24 -31.35
C ASN A 115 17.58 -4.78 -32.80
N THR A 116 16.37 -4.84 -33.38
CA THR A 116 16.09 -4.38 -34.74
C THR A 116 16.35 -2.89 -34.95
N ASP A 117 16.19 -2.07 -33.90
CA ASP A 117 16.43 -0.63 -33.96
C ASP A 117 17.92 -0.33 -33.78
N VAL A 118 18.61 -1.06 -32.89
CA VAL A 118 20.08 -1.02 -32.76
C VAL A 118 20.75 -1.37 -34.11
N ASP A 119 20.33 -2.48 -34.72
CA ASP A 119 20.84 -2.92 -36.03
C ASP A 119 20.53 -1.90 -37.14
N PHE A 120 19.38 -1.24 -37.06
CA PHE A 120 19.00 -0.19 -37.98
C PHE A 120 19.97 0.99 -37.92
N PHE A 121 20.25 1.52 -36.73
CA PHE A 121 21.17 2.66 -36.56
C PHE A 121 22.62 2.30 -36.90
N ASN A 122 23.07 1.08 -36.58
CA ASN A 122 24.37 0.58 -37.03
C ASN A 122 24.46 0.51 -38.57
N SER A 123 23.41 0.02 -39.23
CA SER A 123 23.38 -0.05 -40.69
C SER A 123 23.32 1.34 -41.32
N LEU A 124 22.52 2.25 -40.75
CA LEU A 124 22.45 3.65 -41.16
C LEU A 124 23.81 4.34 -41.06
N SER A 125 24.56 4.13 -39.98
CA SER A 125 25.95 4.62 -39.85
C SER A 125 26.84 4.18 -41.01
N ASN A 126 26.76 2.91 -41.41
CA ASN A 126 27.55 2.39 -42.54
C ASN A 126 27.10 2.97 -43.89
N GLU A 127 25.79 3.12 -44.11
CA GLU A 127 25.26 3.78 -45.31
C GLU A 127 25.73 5.24 -45.42
N LEU A 128 25.71 5.99 -44.31
CA LEU A 128 26.20 7.37 -44.26
C LEU A 128 27.71 7.47 -44.54
N LYS A 129 28.51 6.48 -44.10
CA LYS A 129 29.93 6.40 -44.45
C LYS A 129 30.15 6.17 -45.93
N ASN A 130 29.33 5.34 -46.58
CA ASN A 130 29.43 5.08 -48.01
C ASN A 130 29.04 6.32 -48.82
N GLU A 131 27.94 6.98 -48.46
CA GLU A 131 27.50 8.22 -49.09
C GLU A 131 28.57 9.32 -49.03
N ARG A 132 29.32 9.38 -47.92
CA ARG A 132 30.46 10.29 -47.78
C ARG A 132 31.56 10.01 -48.80
N VAL A 133 31.80 8.74 -49.12
CA VAL A 133 32.76 8.35 -50.16
C VAL A 133 32.22 8.75 -51.54
N ASP A 134 30.94 8.55 -51.80
CA ASP A 134 30.29 8.95 -53.05
C ASP A 134 30.36 10.47 -53.27
N LEU A 135 30.09 11.28 -52.24
CA LEU A 135 30.29 12.73 -52.29
C LEU A 135 31.75 13.16 -52.49
N THR A 136 32.71 12.33 -52.06
CA THR A 136 34.13 12.58 -52.36
C THR A 136 34.41 12.39 -53.85
N THR A 137 33.84 11.34 -54.44
CA THR A 137 33.93 11.07 -55.88
C THR A 137 33.27 12.18 -56.68
N ILE A 138 32.03 12.56 -56.33
CA ILE A 138 31.29 13.65 -57.00
C ILE A 138 32.09 14.96 -56.96
N GLY A 139 32.66 15.33 -55.81
CA GLY A 139 33.46 16.55 -55.69
C GLY A 139 34.70 16.56 -56.61
N SER A 140 35.30 15.39 -56.86
CA SER A 140 36.43 15.26 -57.80
C SER A 140 36.00 15.35 -59.27
N GLU A 141 34.80 14.88 -59.60
CA GLU A 141 34.24 14.95 -60.97
C GLU A 141 33.72 16.34 -61.33
N LEU A 142 33.43 17.17 -60.33
CA LEU A 142 33.00 18.57 -60.47
C LEU A 142 34.17 19.55 -60.57
N ASP A 143 35.34 19.10 -61.03
CA ASP A 143 36.51 19.96 -61.22
C ASP A 143 36.20 21.09 -62.21
N GLY A 144 36.42 22.33 -61.77
CA GLY A 144 35.99 23.55 -62.47
C GLY A 144 34.68 24.17 -61.99
N TYR A 145 33.89 23.50 -61.13
CA TYR A 145 32.65 24.03 -60.53
C TYR A 145 32.83 24.31 -59.03
N THR A 146 33.63 25.32 -58.68
CA THR A 146 34.08 25.60 -57.30
C THR A 146 32.94 25.66 -56.27
N VAL A 147 31.81 26.27 -56.61
CA VAL A 147 30.65 26.36 -55.68
C VAL A 147 30.12 24.97 -55.34
N LEU A 148 29.93 24.10 -56.35
CA LEU A 148 29.44 22.74 -56.11
C LEU A 148 30.47 21.87 -55.40
N GLN A 149 31.76 22.08 -55.64
CA GLN A 149 32.82 21.40 -54.88
C GLN A 149 32.77 21.76 -53.39
N LEU A 150 32.53 23.03 -53.06
CA LEU A 150 32.35 23.48 -51.68
C LEU A 150 31.11 22.83 -51.05
N MET A 151 29.96 22.83 -51.74
CA MET A 151 28.75 22.17 -51.26
C MET A 151 28.94 20.67 -51.01
N ALA A 152 29.63 19.94 -51.91
CA ALA A 152 29.97 18.54 -51.71
C ALA A 152 30.89 18.34 -50.49
N GLY A 153 31.83 19.27 -50.27
CA GLY A 153 32.68 19.29 -49.07
C GLY A 153 31.90 19.52 -47.78
N ASP A 154 30.94 20.44 -47.79
CA ASP A 154 30.09 20.74 -46.64
C ASP A 154 29.16 19.56 -46.30
N LEU A 155 28.52 18.95 -47.31
CA LEU A 155 27.71 17.74 -47.15
C LEU A 155 28.53 16.58 -46.54
N ARG A 156 29.77 16.39 -47.00
CA ARG A 156 30.69 15.41 -46.38
C ARG A 156 30.97 15.74 -44.92
N GLY A 157 31.20 17.02 -44.61
CA GLY A 157 31.41 17.49 -43.24
C GLY A 157 30.20 17.25 -42.33
N GLN A 158 28.98 17.30 -42.88
CA GLN A 158 27.76 16.93 -42.16
C GLN A 158 27.66 15.42 -41.93
N LEU A 159 27.99 14.61 -42.94
CA LEU A 159 28.04 13.14 -42.78
C LEU A 159 29.07 12.71 -41.73
N ASP A 160 30.22 13.40 -41.65
CA ASP A 160 31.24 13.21 -40.61
C ASP A 160 30.71 13.43 -39.18
N ARG A 161 29.56 14.11 -39.03
CA ARG A 161 28.86 14.30 -37.75
C ARG A 161 27.69 13.34 -37.58
N LEU A 162 27.00 12.98 -38.67
CA LEU A 162 25.82 12.12 -38.63
C LEU A 162 26.14 10.64 -38.39
N TYR A 163 27.15 10.08 -39.05
CA TYR A 163 27.44 8.65 -38.88
C TYR A 163 27.93 8.30 -37.46
N PRO A 164 28.75 9.13 -36.76
CA PRO A 164 29.10 8.87 -35.37
C PRO A 164 27.88 8.92 -34.46
N LEU A 165 26.99 9.90 -34.65
CA LEU A 165 25.74 10.00 -33.87
C LEU A 165 24.85 8.78 -34.05
N ALA A 166 24.68 8.27 -35.28
CA ALA A 166 23.93 7.03 -35.50
C ALA A 166 24.57 5.84 -34.75
N THR A 167 25.90 5.77 -34.70
CA THR A 167 26.62 4.73 -33.95
C THR A 167 26.43 4.89 -32.44
N GLU A 168 26.46 6.12 -31.95
CA GLU A 168 26.28 6.46 -30.53
C GLU A 168 24.85 6.15 -30.06
N ILE A 169 23.83 6.48 -30.86
CA ILE A 169 22.44 6.10 -30.61
C ILE A 169 22.32 4.58 -30.51
N ALA A 170 22.90 3.83 -31.45
CA ALA A 170 22.87 2.36 -31.41
C ALA A 170 23.53 1.80 -30.13
N GLY A 171 24.68 2.36 -29.75
CA GLY A 171 25.40 2.01 -28.52
C GLY A 171 24.57 2.25 -27.26
N GLN A 172 24.05 3.48 -27.09
CA GLN A 172 23.24 3.86 -25.93
C GLN A 172 21.93 3.08 -25.87
N MET A 173 21.25 2.82 -27.00
CA MET A 173 20.08 1.95 -27.03
C MET A 173 20.40 0.52 -26.58
N ASN A 174 21.58 0.00 -26.93
CA ASN A 174 21.98 -1.33 -26.49
C ASN A 174 22.31 -1.38 -24.99
N GLU A 175 23.03 -0.38 -24.49
CA GLU A 175 23.33 -0.22 -23.05
C GLU A 175 22.05 -0.08 -22.22
N PHE A 176 21.11 0.77 -22.67
CA PHE A 176 19.83 0.96 -22.00
C PHE A 176 19.01 -0.33 -21.91
N LYS A 177 19.02 -1.18 -22.95
CA LYS A 177 18.33 -2.49 -22.90
C LYS A 177 18.89 -3.40 -21.81
N GLU A 178 20.19 -3.36 -21.57
CA GLU A 178 20.84 -4.12 -20.50
C GLU A 178 20.50 -3.54 -19.13
N GLU A 179 20.56 -2.21 -18.96
CA GLU A 179 20.16 -1.54 -17.72
C GLU A 179 18.68 -1.77 -17.42
N GLU A 180 17.80 -1.69 -18.42
CA GLU A 180 16.37 -1.98 -18.27
C GLU A 180 16.14 -3.39 -17.73
N ALA A 181 16.81 -4.39 -18.30
CA ALA A 181 16.71 -5.76 -17.81
C ALA A 181 17.19 -5.88 -16.35
N VAL A 182 18.25 -5.17 -15.97
CA VAL A 182 18.75 -5.15 -14.59
C VAL A 182 17.77 -4.44 -13.66
N PHE A 183 17.30 -3.25 -14.03
CA PHE A 183 16.39 -2.44 -13.23
C PHE A 183 15.06 -3.17 -12.97
N PHE A 184 14.50 -3.83 -13.98
CA PHE A 184 13.24 -4.57 -13.84
C PHE A 184 13.40 -5.96 -13.19
N SER A 185 14.62 -6.51 -13.10
CA SER A 185 14.87 -7.79 -12.41
C SER A 185 15.42 -7.64 -10.99
N ARG A 186 16.03 -6.49 -10.67
CA ARG A 186 16.62 -6.17 -9.37
C ARG A 186 16.52 -4.66 -9.10
N PRO A 187 15.31 -4.11 -8.95
CA PRO A 187 15.14 -2.68 -8.79
C PRO A 187 15.79 -2.18 -7.50
N ASP A 188 16.49 -1.06 -7.61
CA ASP A 188 17.06 -0.33 -6.49
C ASP A 188 16.56 1.12 -6.51
N THR A 189 16.20 1.63 -5.34
CA THR A 189 15.70 3.01 -5.23
C THR A 189 16.70 4.08 -5.70
N ASN A 190 18.00 3.82 -5.66
CA ASN A 190 19.03 4.74 -6.12
C ASN A 190 19.26 4.65 -7.64
N SER A 191 18.89 3.54 -8.28
CA SER A 191 19.06 3.37 -9.73
C SER A 191 17.96 4.01 -10.55
N LEU A 192 16.78 4.31 -9.98
CA LEU A 192 15.68 4.97 -10.71
C LEU A 192 16.11 6.28 -11.41
N VAL A 193 16.84 7.16 -10.69
CA VAL A 193 17.29 8.43 -11.26
C VAL A 193 18.32 8.22 -12.36
N LYS A 194 19.18 7.19 -12.23
CA LYS A 194 20.15 6.82 -13.26
C LYS A 194 19.43 6.30 -14.51
N PHE A 195 18.46 5.40 -14.31
CA PHE A 195 17.65 4.81 -15.37
C PHE A 195 16.95 5.87 -16.23
N VAL A 196 16.30 6.86 -15.60
CA VAL A 196 15.63 7.96 -16.33
C VAL A 196 16.65 8.83 -17.09
N LYS A 197 17.81 9.12 -16.51
CA LYS A 197 18.85 9.90 -17.20
C LYS A 197 19.43 9.20 -18.43
N GLU A 198 19.50 7.87 -18.43
CA GLU A 198 19.95 7.11 -19.60
C GLU A 198 18.95 7.20 -20.75
N LEU A 199 17.65 7.20 -20.46
CA LEU A 199 16.61 7.50 -21.47
C LEU A 199 16.77 8.91 -22.04
N ASP A 200 16.91 9.92 -21.16
CA ASP A 200 17.08 11.31 -21.57
C ASP A 200 18.28 11.51 -22.50
N ALA A 201 19.40 10.81 -22.22
CA ALA A 201 20.59 10.85 -23.05
C ALA A 201 20.33 10.32 -24.47
N ILE A 202 19.59 9.22 -24.61
CA ILE A 202 19.22 8.68 -25.93
C ILE A 202 18.30 9.66 -26.67
N TYR A 203 17.32 10.24 -25.97
CA TYR A 203 16.39 11.19 -26.56
C TYR A 203 17.11 12.43 -27.11
N ALA A 204 18.08 12.97 -26.36
CA ALA A 204 18.88 14.10 -26.78
C ALA A 204 19.71 13.77 -28.05
N LEU A 205 20.30 12.58 -28.12
CA LEU A 205 21.05 12.14 -29.31
C LEU A 205 20.15 12.00 -30.54
N VAL A 206 18.94 11.44 -30.38
CA VAL A 206 17.97 11.31 -31.47
C VAL A 206 17.48 12.67 -31.95
N GLU A 207 17.24 13.61 -31.04
CA GLU A 207 16.88 15.00 -31.35
C GLU A 207 18.00 15.71 -32.13
N GLU A 208 19.25 15.59 -31.68
CA GLU A 208 20.40 16.14 -32.39
C GLU A 208 20.56 15.51 -33.79
N PHE A 209 20.39 14.19 -33.89
CA PHE A 209 20.46 13.48 -35.17
C PHE A 209 19.38 13.97 -36.14
N ASP A 210 18.12 14.12 -35.70
CA ASP A 210 17.02 14.57 -36.56
C ASP A 210 17.22 16.01 -37.08
N SER A 211 17.73 16.90 -36.22
CA SER A 211 18.09 18.27 -36.62
C SER A 211 19.15 18.25 -37.72
N LYS A 212 20.29 17.57 -37.51
CA LYS A 212 21.36 17.50 -38.52
C LYS A 212 20.93 16.77 -39.79
N ARG A 213 20.08 15.76 -39.66
CA ARG A 213 19.51 15.03 -40.80
C ARG A 213 18.68 15.95 -41.66
N SER A 214 17.84 16.77 -41.06
CA SER A 214 16.97 17.71 -41.78
C SER A 214 17.79 18.72 -42.59
N ASP A 215 18.85 19.28 -41.98
CA ASP A 215 19.79 20.18 -42.66
C ASP A 215 20.46 19.48 -43.86
N TYR A 216 20.98 18.27 -43.64
CA TYR A 216 21.62 17.48 -44.70
C TYR A 216 20.70 17.20 -45.89
N LEU A 217 19.44 16.86 -45.64
CA LEU A 217 18.47 16.57 -46.69
C LEU A 217 18.18 17.82 -47.53
N ALA A 218 18.03 18.98 -46.89
CA ALA A 218 17.80 20.25 -47.58
C ALA A 218 19.01 20.63 -48.46
N ASP A 219 20.22 20.54 -47.91
CA ASP A 219 21.46 20.88 -48.63
C ASP A 219 21.73 19.90 -49.78
N MET A 220 21.38 18.62 -49.62
CA MET A 220 21.50 17.62 -50.68
C MET A 220 20.56 17.92 -51.86
N ASP A 221 19.33 18.37 -51.58
CA ASP A 221 18.40 18.77 -52.62
C ASP A 221 18.89 20.03 -53.36
N GLU A 222 19.45 21.01 -52.64
CA GLU A 222 20.07 22.19 -53.26
C GLU A 222 21.27 21.78 -54.13
N PHE A 223 22.11 20.88 -53.64
CA PHE A 223 23.27 20.37 -54.37
C PHE A 223 22.87 19.68 -55.68
N LYS A 224 21.83 18.83 -55.67
CA LYS A 224 21.28 18.20 -56.88
C LYS A 224 20.73 19.21 -57.88
N GLN A 225 20.04 20.25 -57.41
CA GLN A 225 19.56 21.33 -58.26
C GLN A 225 20.74 22.09 -58.88
N GLY A 226 21.79 22.32 -58.11
CA GLY A 226 23.05 22.91 -58.58
C GLY A 226 23.68 22.08 -59.71
N ILE A 227 23.82 20.76 -59.54
CA ILE A 227 24.29 19.85 -60.58
C ILE A 227 23.43 19.97 -61.85
N ALA A 228 22.11 20.00 -61.70
CA ALA A 228 21.19 20.11 -62.83
C ALA A 228 21.36 21.40 -63.66
N GLN A 229 21.80 22.50 -63.02
CA GLN A 229 21.99 23.81 -63.63
C GLN A 229 23.36 24.02 -64.30
N THR A 230 24.31 23.10 -64.13
CA THR A 230 25.64 23.17 -64.79
C THR A 230 25.56 23.05 -66.31
N ASP A 231 26.65 23.32 -67.02
CA ASP A 231 26.81 23.05 -68.47
C ASP A 231 27.33 21.64 -68.77
N LEU A 232 27.41 20.76 -67.77
CA LEU A 232 27.75 19.35 -67.93
C LEU A 232 26.80 18.62 -68.90
N SER A 233 27.32 17.57 -69.53
CA SER A 233 26.52 16.69 -70.39
C SER A 233 25.35 16.05 -69.63
N ILE A 234 24.29 15.70 -70.35
CA ILE A 234 23.12 15.03 -69.76
C ILE A 234 23.52 13.74 -69.03
N ASP A 235 24.43 12.95 -69.63
CA ASP A 235 24.90 11.70 -69.04
C ASP A 235 25.72 11.94 -67.76
N SER A 236 26.58 12.96 -67.75
CA SER A 236 27.34 13.36 -66.55
C SER A 236 26.41 13.79 -65.42
N LYS A 237 25.43 14.66 -65.71
CA LYS A 237 24.43 15.09 -64.71
C LYS A 237 23.64 13.91 -64.14
N ARG A 238 23.25 12.96 -65.00
CA ARG A 238 22.53 11.77 -64.58
C ARG A 238 23.38 10.87 -63.69
N SER A 239 24.65 10.68 -64.02
CA SER A 239 25.60 9.90 -63.21
C SER A 239 25.81 10.54 -61.83
N LEU A 240 26.11 11.84 -61.78
CA LEU A 240 26.34 12.57 -60.53
C LEU A 240 25.11 12.58 -59.63
N ASN A 241 23.92 12.81 -60.19
CA ASN A 241 22.68 12.76 -59.42
C ASN A 241 22.33 11.36 -58.91
N ALA A 242 22.75 10.30 -59.62
CA ALA A 242 22.58 8.93 -59.16
C ALA A 242 23.51 8.59 -57.99
N LEU A 243 24.73 9.16 -57.99
CA LEU A 243 25.67 9.04 -56.87
C LEU A 243 25.27 9.89 -55.67
N ALA A 244 24.67 11.08 -55.88
CA ALA A 244 24.19 11.95 -54.81
C ALA A 244 22.89 11.44 -54.14
N SER A 245 22.64 10.13 -54.17
CA SER A 245 21.36 9.57 -53.74
C SER A 245 21.34 9.38 -52.23
N VAL A 246 20.51 10.16 -51.53
CA VAL A 246 20.24 9.98 -50.10
C VAL A 246 20.00 8.50 -49.76
N PRO A 247 20.71 7.93 -48.78
CA PRO A 247 20.56 6.53 -48.43
C PRO A 247 19.12 6.20 -47.98
N PRO A 248 18.56 5.03 -48.35
CA PRO A 248 17.19 4.66 -47.99
C PRO A 248 16.92 4.73 -46.49
N LYS A 249 17.87 4.29 -45.64
CA LYS A 249 17.69 4.35 -44.18
C LYS A 249 17.62 5.76 -43.64
N MET A 250 18.23 6.74 -44.31
CA MET A 250 18.16 8.16 -43.92
C MET A 250 16.75 8.73 -44.12
N ILE A 251 15.96 8.13 -45.01
CA ILE A 251 14.54 8.45 -45.18
C ILE A 251 13.69 7.66 -44.17
N GLU A 252 13.93 6.35 -44.05
CA GLU A 252 13.17 5.44 -43.17
C GLU A 252 13.28 5.80 -41.68
N VAL A 253 14.40 6.40 -41.25
CA VAL A 253 14.65 6.76 -39.84
C VAL A 253 13.60 7.70 -39.26
N SER A 254 12.90 8.47 -40.10
CA SER A 254 11.87 9.43 -39.67
C SER A 254 10.80 8.77 -38.79
N GLY A 255 10.35 7.55 -39.12
CA GLY A 255 9.36 6.85 -38.30
C GLY A 255 9.88 6.46 -36.92
N ARG A 256 11.18 6.14 -36.81
CA ARG A 256 11.83 5.80 -35.53
C ARG A 256 12.05 7.03 -34.66
N ILE A 257 12.40 8.15 -35.27
CA ILE A 257 12.53 9.43 -34.59
C ILE A 257 11.18 9.84 -33.99
N THR A 258 10.10 9.84 -34.80
CA THR A 258 8.74 10.13 -34.32
C THR A 258 8.33 9.21 -33.18
N ASN A 259 8.57 7.91 -33.31
CA ASN A 259 8.27 6.98 -32.23
C ASN A 259 9.10 7.26 -30.97
N THR A 260 10.38 7.61 -31.11
CA THR A 260 11.24 7.96 -29.97
C THR A 260 10.70 9.18 -29.23
N PHE A 261 10.23 10.21 -29.93
CA PHE A 261 9.62 11.39 -29.31
C PHE A 261 8.29 11.07 -28.63
N ASN A 262 7.45 10.21 -29.22
CA ASN A 262 6.23 9.73 -28.55
C ASN A 262 6.55 8.94 -27.28
N ILE A 263 7.64 8.16 -27.28
CA ILE A 263 8.09 7.44 -26.09
C ILE A 263 8.57 8.42 -25.02
N ARG A 264 9.42 9.39 -25.40
CA ARG A 264 9.90 10.44 -24.50
C ARG A 264 8.76 11.14 -23.76
N GLU A 265 7.78 11.65 -24.51
CA GLU A 265 6.64 12.36 -23.92
C GLU A 265 5.96 11.52 -22.84
N LYS A 266 5.69 10.24 -23.12
CA LYS A 266 5.02 9.36 -22.15
C LYS A 266 5.90 8.88 -21.02
N THR A 267 7.20 8.66 -21.24
CA THR A 267 8.12 8.32 -20.14
C THR A 267 8.31 9.51 -19.20
N ASP A 268 8.34 10.73 -19.73
CA ASP A 268 8.43 11.97 -18.95
C ASP A 268 7.15 12.18 -18.12
N GLU A 269 5.97 12.01 -18.75
CA GLU A 269 4.68 12.03 -18.05
C GLU A 269 4.62 11.03 -16.90
N VAL A 270 5.08 9.78 -17.12
CA VAL A 270 5.14 8.74 -16.08
C VAL A 270 6.05 9.18 -14.95
N TYR A 271 7.27 9.63 -15.25
CA TYR A 271 8.23 10.02 -14.23
C TYR A 271 7.73 11.22 -13.40
N LEU A 272 7.18 12.25 -14.04
CA LEU A 272 6.62 13.41 -13.37
C LEU A 272 5.40 13.06 -12.52
N SER A 273 4.52 12.19 -13.02
CA SER A 273 3.36 11.68 -12.26
C SER A 273 3.81 10.99 -10.97
N VAL A 274 4.83 10.12 -11.05
CA VAL A 274 5.42 9.45 -9.89
C VAL A 274 5.97 10.45 -8.87
N LEU A 275 6.73 11.45 -9.33
CA LEU A 275 7.26 12.49 -8.44
C LEU A 275 6.15 13.26 -7.73
N ASN A 276 5.11 13.66 -8.47
CA ASN A 276 4.01 14.47 -7.96
C ASN A 276 3.07 13.72 -6.99
N GLN A 277 2.84 12.42 -7.22
CA GLN A 277 1.92 11.63 -6.39
C GLN A 277 2.59 11.01 -5.16
N SER A 278 3.91 10.85 -5.19
CA SER A 278 4.64 10.13 -4.13
C SER A 278 4.42 10.69 -2.71
N ASP A 279 4.33 12.01 -2.54
CA ASP A 279 4.08 12.61 -1.23
C ASP A 279 2.66 12.30 -0.71
N ASN A 280 1.66 12.27 -1.60
CA ASN A 280 0.29 11.90 -1.23
C ASN A 280 0.22 10.42 -0.81
N PHE A 281 0.92 9.53 -1.51
CA PHE A 281 0.97 8.12 -1.12
C PHE A 281 1.66 7.90 0.22
N VAL A 282 2.72 8.65 0.52
CA VAL A 282 3.37 8.61 1.84
C VAL A 282 2.42 9.09 2.93
N GLN A 283 1.66 10.16 2.70
CA GLN A 283 0.65 10.63 3.66
C GLN A 283 -0.48 9.61 3.84
N ASN A 284 -0.94 8.98 2.76
CA ASN A 284 -1.94 7.91 2.83
C ASN A 284 -1.42 6.73 3.65
N LEU A 285 -0.15 6.35 3.50
CA LEU A 285 0.47 5.31 4.31
C LEU A 285 0.52 5.69 5.80
N GLU A 286 0.94 6.91 6.13
CA GLU A 286 0.94 7.41 7.51
C GLU A 286 -0.48 7.37 8.11
N LEU A 287 -1.51 7.75 7.35
CA LEU A 287 -2.90 7.68 7.79
C LEU A 287 -3.36 6.23 8.03
N ARG A 288 -2.95 5.29 7.18
CA ARG A 288 -3.26 3.85 7.33
C ARG A 288 -2.59 3.24 8.56
N GLU A 289 -1.36 3.64 8.86
CA GLU A 289 -0.67 3.22 10.09
C GLU A 289 -1.42 3.75 11.34
N LYS A 290 -1.90 5.00 11.30
CA LYS A 290 -2.74 5.55 12.38
C LYS A 290 -4.05 4.76 12.51
N ARG A 291 -4.69 4.41 11.39
CA ARG A 291 -5.89 3.54 11.37
C ARG A 291 -5.61 2.20 12.02
N SER A 292 -4.53 1.53 11.63
CA SER A 292 -4.08 0.26 12.20
C SER A 292 -3.94 0.33 13.71
N LEU A 293 -3.26 1.36 14.21
CA LEU A 293 -3.06 1.58 15.64
C LEU A 293 -4.38 1.85 16.38
N ALA A 294 -5.30 2.61 15.78
CA ALA A 294 -6.63 2.83 16.35
C ALA A 294 -7.46 1.54 16.36
N TRP A 295 -7.42 0.76 15.28
CA TRP A 295 -8.09 -0.53 15.20
C TRP A 295 -7.58 -1.47 16.30
N MET A 296 -6.27 -1.58 16.48
CA MET A 296 -5.68 -2.42 17.53
C MET A 296 -6.10 -1.97 18.94
N ALA A 297 -6.22 -0.67 19.19
CA ALA A 297 -6.69 -0.16 20.48
C ALA A 297 -8.18 -0.45 20.76
N ILE A 298 -8.99 -0.59 19.70
CA ILE A 298 -10.44 -0.79 19.82
C ILE A 298 -10.78 -2.29 19.83
N TYR A 299 -10.23 -3.05 18.87
CA TYR A 299 -10.60 -4.43 18.57
C TYR A 299 -9.47 -5.43 18.80
N GLY A 300 -8.24 -4.95 19.02
CA GLY A 300 -7.09 -5.81 19.22
C GLY A 300 -7.12 -6.51 20.58
N PHE A 301 -6.30 -7.55 20.69
CA PHE A 301 -6.08 -8.25 21.96
C PHE A 301 -5.49 -7.29 22.99
N ASP A 302 -6.08 -7.24 24.18
CA ASP A 302 -5.67 -6.41 25.30
C ASP A 302 -5.52 -7.27 26.56
N GLU A 303 -4.27 -7.41 27.03
CA GLU A 303 -3.91 -8.25 28.19
C GLU A 303 -4.58 -7.75 29.48
N GLU A 304 -4.67 -6.44 29.68
CA GLU A 304 -5.28 -5.87 30.89
C GLU A 304 -6.79 -6.15 30.93
N VAL A 305 -7.48 -6.08 29.78
CA VAL A 305 -8.90 -6.46 29.68
C VAL A 305 -9.10 -7.95 30.01
N VAL A 306 -8.25 -8.82 29.49
CA VAL A 306 -8.31 -10.26 29.78
C VAL A 306 -8.07 -10.54 31.26
N GLU A 307 -7.08 -9.90 31.86
CA GLU A 307 -6.73 -10.09 33.27
C GLU A 307 -7.80 -9.56 34.22
N ALA A 308 -8.40 -8.42 33.92
CA ALA A 308 -9.45 -7.79 34.71
C ALA A 308 -10.76 -8.57 34.66
N THR A 309 -11.17 -9.02 33.46
CA THR A 309 -12.47 -9.70 33.30
C THR A 309 -12.42 -11.18 33.66
N ARG A 310 -11.36 -11.89 33.24
CA ARG A 310 -11.25 -13.37 33.29
C ARG A 310 -12.42 -14.11 32.65
N ILE A 311 -13.16 -13.45 31.76
CA ILE A 311 -14.28 -14.03 31.03
C ILE A 311 -13.77 -14.59 29.69
N GLN A 312 -14.07 -15.86 29.42
CA GLN A 312 -13.70 -16.46 28.14
C GLN A 312 -14.41 -15.76 26.99
N GLY A 313 -13.64 -15.27 26.01
CA GLY A 313 -14.17 -14.59 24.82
C GLY A 313 -14.23 -13.06 24.93
N ILE A 314 -13.78 -12.48 26.04
CA ILE A 314 -13.57 -11.03 26.17
C ILE A 314 -12.06 -10.78 26.17
N ASN A 315 -11.55 -10.38 25.01
CA ASN A 315 -10.13 -10.20 24.78
C ASN A 315 -9.77 -8.78 24.32
N SER A 316 -10.76 -7.91 24.10
CA SER A 316 -10.57 -6.58 23.55
C SER A 316 -11.42 -5.53 24.26
N VAL A 317 -11.04 -4.26 24.09
CA VAL A 317 -11.79 -3.10 24.61
C VAL A 317 -13.22 -3.08 24.07
N LYS A 318 -13.41 -3.37 22.77
CA LYS A 318 -14.74 -3.49 22.16
C LYS A 318 -15.63 -4.50 22.88
N GLU A 319 -15.12 -5.70 23.12
CA GLU A 319 -15.90 -6.82 23.68
C GLU A 319 -16.33 -6.55 25.13
N ILE A 320 -15.44 -5.98 25.97
CA ILE A 320 -15.81 -5.63 27.34
C ILE A 320 -16.82 -4.47 27.36
N ILE A 321 -16.67 -3.48 26.49
CA ILE A 321 -17.62 -2.37 26.38
C ILE A 321 -18.98 -2.87 25.90
N ASP A 322 -19.02 -3.78 24.93
CA ASP A 322 -20.27 -4.39 24.47
C ASP A 322 -21.01 -5.13 25.58
N LEU A 323 -20.28 -5.80 26.48
CA LEU A 323 -20.87 -6.42 27.66
C LEU A 323 -21.41 -5.39 28.64
N VAL A 324 -20.59 -4.40 29.02
CA VAL A 324 -20.93 -3.39 30.04
C VAL A 324 -22.09 -2.51 29.58
N LEU A 325 -22.12 -2.16 28.29
CA LEU A 325 -23.18 -1.34 27.70
C LEU A 325 -24.37 -2.16 27.17
N SER A 326 -24.39 -3.49 27.36
CA SER A 326 -25.50 -4.32 26.88
C SER A 326 -26.79 -4.03 27.67
N GLU A 327 -27.94 -4.21 27.02
CA GLU A 327 -29.25 -4.00 27.65
C GLU A 327 -29.45 -4.85 28.91
N ASP A 328 -28.81 -6.02 28.96
CA ASP A 328 -28.90 -6.95 30.08
C ASP A 328 -28.22 -6.39 31.34
N TYR A 329 -27.12 -5.64 31.22
CA TYR A 329 -26.31 -5.18 32.36
C TYR A 329 -26.34 -3.68 32.60
N LEU A 330 -26.78 -2.87 31.64
CA LEU A 330 -26.62 -1.41 31.66
C LEU A 330 -27.06 -0.76 32.99
N TYR A 331 -28.22 -1.15 33.52
CA TYR A 331 -28.77 -0.60 34.75
C TYR A 331 -28.37 -1.35 36.02
N GLN A 332 -27.55 -2.40 35.88
CA GLN A 332 -27.15 -3.29 36.97
C GLN A 332 -25.76 -2.93 37.53
N TRP A 333 -24.99 -2.07 36.88
CA TRP A 333 -23.67 -1.64 37.37
C TRP A 333 -23.77 -0.69 38.56
N GLU A 334 -22.89 -0.85 39.55
CA GLU A 334 -22.84 -0.01 40.75
C GLU A 334 -22.44 1.43 40.41
N ASP A 335 -21.41 1.62 39.59
CA ASP A 335 -20.91 2.94 39.20
C ASP A 335 -21.59 3.48 37.92
N GLN A 336 -22.78 4.06 38.11
CA GLN A 336 -23.55 4.67 37.02
C GLN A 336 -22.95 6.00 36.52
N GLU A 337 -22.13 6.69 37.31
CA GLU A 337 -21.50 7.95 36.88
C GLU A 337 -20.41 7.67 35.86
N THR A 338 -19.51 6.73 36.17
CA THR A 338 -18.44 6.31 35.26
C THR A 338 -19.00 5.62 34.02
N LEU A 339 -20.10 4.86 34.15
CA LEU A 339 -20.81 4.30 33.01
C LEU A 339 -21.30 5.37 32.01
N GLY A 340 -21.77 6.52 32.50
CA GLY A 340 -22.16 7.65 31.66
C GLY A 340 -20.97 8.26 30.90
N LEU A 341 -19.81 8.40 31.57
CA LEU A 341 -18.57 8.85 30.94
C LEU A 341 -18.07 7.85 29.89
N LEU A 342 -18.13 6.56 30.20
CA LEU A 342 -17.80 5.49 29.26
C LEU A 342 -18.62 5.61 27.97
N GLN A 343 -19.95 5.77 28.08
CA GLN A 343 -20.83 5.93 26.91
C GLN A 343 -20.42 7.13 26.04
N GLU A 344 -20.15 8.29 26.67
CA GLU A 344 -19.73 9.49 25.94
C GLU A 344 -18.41 9.27 25.19
N LYS A 345 -17.40 8.72 25.88
CA LYS A 345 -16.06 8.49 25.33
C LYS A 345 -16.07 7.41 24.26
N TRP A 346 -16.86 6.38 24.44
CA TRP A 346 -17.00 5.31 23.47
C TRP A 346 -17.71 5.79 22.20
N SER A 347 -18.77 6.59 22.35
CA SER A 347 -19.43 7.24 21.22
C SER A 347 -18.45 8.13 20.42
N LYS A 348 -17.61 8.91 21.11
CA LYS A 348 -16.55 9.70 20.48
C LYS A 348 -15.50 8.83 19.78
N THR A 349 -15.08 7.72 20.40
CA THR A 349 -14.13 6.76 19.82
C THR A 349 -14.62 6.28 18.46
N MET A 350 -15.86 5.79 18.40
CA MET A 350 -16.46 5.29 17.16
C MET A 350 -16.66 6.40 16.14
N ALA A 351 -17.17 7.57 16.54
CA ALA A 351 -17.36 8.71 15.63
C ALA A 351 -16.03 9.19 15.02
N TYR A 352 -14.94 9.25 15.79
CA TYR A 352 -13.63 9.63 15.26
C TYR A 352 -13.02 8.54 14.38
N TYR A 353 -13.24 7.27 14.72
CA TYR A 353 -12.79 6.15 13.90
C TYR A 353 -13.46 6.16 12.52
N ASP A 354 -14.79 6.33 12.50
CA ASP A 354 -15.60 6.36 11.28
C ASP A 354 -15.31 7.59 10.39
N THR A 355 -14.94 8.72 11.00
CA THR A 355 -14.58 9.95 10.27
C THR A 355 -13.11 10.05 9.87
N GLY A 356 -12.29 9.02 10.16
CA GLY A 356 -10.88 8.96 9.79
C GLY A 356 -9.92 9.74 10.71
N SER A 357 -10.40 10.22 11.86
CA SER A 357 -9.58 10.90 12.88
C SER A 357 -8.93 9.89 13.83
N PHE A 358 -8.07 9.03 13.28
CA PHE A 358 -7.59 7.82 13.98
C PHE A 358 -6.76 8.07 15.24
N GLU A 359 -5.99 9.16 15.31
CA GLU A 359 -5.25 9.49 16.54
C GLU A 359 -6.19 9.84 17.69
N SER A 360 -7.24 10.62 17.42
CA SER A 360 -8.29 10.92 18.40
C SER A 360 -9.06 9.66 18.78
N ALA A 361 -9.42 8.83 17.79
CA ALA A 361 -10.09 7.56 18.04
C ALA A 361 -9.28 6.67 18.98
N ARG A 362 -7.97 6.53 18.73
CA ARG A 362 -7.05 5.76 19.59
C ARG A 362 -6.96 6.35 21.01
N SER A 363 -6.87 7.68 21.12
CA SER A 363 -6.82 8.35 22.43
C SER A 363 -8.08 8.09 23.24
N PHE A 364 -9.26 8.29 22.63
CA PHE A 364 -10.53 8.06 23.31
C PHE A 364 -10.79 6.57 23.58
N ALA A 365 -10.28 5.65 22.75
CA ALA A 365 -10.34 4.22 23.02
C ALA A 365 -9.56 3.87 24.30
N GLY A 366 -8.41 4.50 24.54
CA GLY A 366 -7.66 4.38 25.79
C GLY A 366 -8.44 4.90 26.99
N GLU A 367 -9.06 6.08 26.88
CA GLU A 367 -9.92 6.61 27.96
C GLU A 367 -11.14 5.70 28.21
N SER A 368 -11.77 5.19 27.16
CA SER A 368 -12.87 4.23 27.27
C SER A 368 -12.44 2.93 27.94
N LYS A 369 -11.22 2.46 27.68
CA LYS A 369 -10.64 1.31 28.36
C LYS A 369 -10.50 1.57 29.86
N ASP A 370 -9.97 2.72 30.27
CA ASP A 370 -9.81 3.03 31.69
C ASP A 370 -11.18 3.05 32.40
N TYR A 371 -12.19 3.71 31.83
CA TYR A 371 -13.53 3.78 32.41
C TYR A 371 -14.27 2.43 32.42
N VAL A 372 -14.14 1.61 31.38
CA VAL A 372 -14.82 0.31 31.36
C VAL A 372 -14.23 -0.64 32.39
N LEU A 373 -12.91 -0.58 32.62
CA LEU A 373 -12.26 -1.37 33.67
C LEU A 373 -12.68 -0.90 35.07
N GLU A 374 -12.84 0.41 35.29
CA GLU A 374 -13.34 0.97 36.55
C GLU A 374 -14.79 0.54 36.85
N VAL A 375 -15.69 0.64 35.87
CA VAL A 375 -17.08 0.15 36.02
C VAL A 375 -17.11 -1.34 36.29
N PHE A 376 -16.26 -2.11 35.60
CA PHE A 376 -16.20 -3.55 35.76
C PHE A 376 -15.64 -3.96 37.14
N GLU A 377 -14.66 -3.21 37.66
CA GLU A 377 -14.10 -3.43 39.00
C GLU A 377 -15.10 -3.08 40.12
N ALA A 378 -15.89 -2.01 39.95
CA ALA A 378 -16.96 -1.66 40.87
C ALA A 378 -18.04 -2.77 40.96
N GLY A 379 -18.30 -3.45 39.83
CA GLY A 379 -19.19 -4.60 39.80
C GLY A 379 -20.68 -4.24 39.73
N LEU A 380 -21.53 -5.24 39.96
CA LEU A 380 -22.98 -5.10 39.87
C LEU A 380 -23.57 -4.72 41.24
N VAL A 381 -24.65 -3.95 41.23
CA VAL A 381 -25.43 -3.60 42.42
C VAL A 381 -25.75 -4.88 43.21
N GLU A 382 -25.30 -4.93 44.47
CA GLU A 382 -25.62 -6.06 45.35
C GLU A 382 -27.14 -6.17 45.49
N PRO A 383 -27.75 -7.34 45.24
CA PRO A 383 -29.18 -7.51 45.46
C PRO A 383 -29.45 -7.27 46.95
N GLU A 384 -30.42 -6.39 47.25
CA GLU A 384 -30.91 -6.22 48.62
C GLU A 384 -31.17 -7.61 49.21
N GLN A 385 -30.42 -7.99 50.25
CA GLN A 385 -30.66 -9.26 50.91
C GLN A 385 -32.13 -9.27 51.33
N PRO A 386 -32.92 -10.28 50.92
CA PRO A 386 -34.32 -10.35 51.34
C PRO A 386 -34.31 -10.28 52.86
N ILE A 387 -35.03 -9.30 53.43
CA ILE A 387 -35.26 -9.23 54.87
C ILE A 387 -35.65 -10.63 55.30
N ASN A 388 -34.85 -11.27 56.17
CA ASN A 388 -35.07 -12.65 56.59
C ASN A 388 -36.37 -12.70 57.39
N THR A 389 -37.47 -12.90 56.67
CA THR A 389 -38.84 -12.93 57.19
C THR A 389 -38.99 -14.07 58.19
N ASP A 390 -38.23 -15.16 58.05
CA ASP A 390 -38.19 -16.25 59.03
C ASP A 390 -37.59 -15.82 60.37
N LEU A 391 -36.57 -14.95 60.39
CA LEU A 391 -35.99 -14.41 61.62
C LEU A 391 -36.94 -13.42 62.32
N LEU A 392 -37.65 -12.60 61.54
CA LEU A 392 -38.70 -11.71 62.03
C LEU A 392 -39.91 -12.51 62.57
N LEU A 393 -40.34 -13.55 61.85
CA LEU A 393 -41.44 -14.43 62.27
C LEU A 393 -41.06 -15.23 63.52
N THR A 394 -39.83 -15.75 63.57
CA THR A 394 -39.28 -16.43 64.76
C THR A 394 -39.20 -15.47 65.94
N GLY A 395 -38.80 -14.21 65.71
CA GLY A 395 -38.82 -13.16 66.72
C GLY A 395 -40.22 -12.87 67.26
N VAL A 396 -41.23 -12.77 66.38
CA VAL A 396 -42.64 -12.57 66.76
C VAL A 396 -43.19 -13.79 67.52
N VAL A 397 -42.90 -15.01 67.07
CA VAL A 397 -43.33 -16.25 67.74
C VAL A 397 -42.69 -16.36 69.13
N LEU A 398 -41.40 -16.08 69.27
CA LEU A 398 -40.74 -16.04 70.58
C LEU A 398 -41.37 -15.01 71.51
N LEU A 399 -41.75 -13.84 70.99
CA LEU A 399 -42.41 -12.79 71.77
C LEU A 399 -43.81 -13.22 72.21
N ILE A 400 -44.58 -13.90 71.36
CA ILE A 400 -45.88 -14.50 71.71
C ILE A 400 -45.70 -15.58 72.79
N VAL A 401 -44.73 -16.49 72.62
CA VAL A 401 -44.43 -17.53 73.62
C VAL A 401 -44.03 -16.89 74.96
N LEU A 402 -43.23 -15.82 74.94
CA LEU A 402 -42.82 -15.11 76.14
C LEU A 402 -43.99 -14.39 76.82
N ILE A 403 -44.93 -13.83 76.04
CA ILE A 403 -46.20 -13.28 76.55
C ILE A 403 -47.05 -14.39 77.17
N ILE A 404 -47.17 -15.56 76.55
CA ILE A 404 -47.90 -16.71 77.10
C ILE A 404 -47.25 -17.19 78.41
N ILE A 405 -45.92 -17.31 78.45
CA ILE A 405 -45.18 -17.68 79.66
C ILE A 405 -45.37 -16.63 80.76
N LEU A 406 -45.28 -15.34 80.44
CA LEU A 406 -45.56 -14.26 81.38
C LEU A 406 -47.00 -14.27 81.87
N TYR A 407 -47.97 -14.58 81.01
CA TYR A 407 -49.38 -14.70 81.37
C TYR A 407 -49.63 -15.89 82.29
N VAL A 408 -49.01 -17.04 82.01
CA VAL A 408 -49.09 -18.25 82.84
C VAL A 408 -48.39 -18.04 84.19
N LEU A 409 -47.23 -17.40 84.23
CA LEU A 409 -46.53 -17.05 85.47
C LEU A 409 -47.33 -16.04 86.30
N ARG A 410 -47.97 -15.06 85.66
CA ARG A 410 -48.82 -14.07 86.34
C ARG A 410 -50.14 -14.64 86.86
N ASN A 411 -50.69 -15.66 86.19
CA ASN A 411 -51.93 -16.35 86.60
C ASN A 411 -51.67 -17.72 87.26
N ARG A 412 -50.46 -17.97 87.76
CA ARG A 412 -50.05 -19.25 88.36
C ARG A 412 -50.98 -19.73 89.48
N ASP A 413 -51.54 -18.81 90.26
CA ASP A 413 -52.45 -19.15 91.36
C ASP A 413 -53.82 -19.66 90.88
N LYS A 414 -54.23 -19.35 89.64
CA LYS A 414 -55.48 -19.85 89.03
C LYS A 414 -55.33 -21.23 88.39
N PHE A 415 -54.16 -21.53 87.81
CA PHE A 415 -53.90 -22.85 87.22
C PHE A 415 -53.55 -23.92 88.26
N ALA A 416 -52.96 -23.55 89.40
CA ALA A 416 -52.74 -24.48 90.51
C ALA A 416 -54.06 -24.98 91.16
N ALA A 417 -55.18 -24.30 90.94
CA ALA A 417 -56.52 -24.74 91.37
C ALA A 417 -57.15 -25.76 90.39
N LEU A 418 -56.82 -25.69 89.10
CA LEU A 418 -57.35 -26.60 88.06
C LEU A 418 -56.68 -27.98 88.07
N VAL A 419 -55.41 -28.07 88.48
CA VAL A 419 -54.67 -29.36 88.55
C VAL A 419 -54.90 -30.11 89.87
N LYS A 420 -55.62 -29.50 90.84
CA LYS A 420 -56.00 -30.15 92.12
C LYS A 420 -57.43 -30.68 92.16
N MET A 421 -58.18 -30.58 91.06
CA MET A 421 -59.57 -31.05 90.96
C MET A 421 -59.68 -32.19 89.94
N ASP A 422 -58.87 -33.24 90.11
CA ASP A 422 -59.04 -34.49 89.35
C ASP A 422 -58.58 -35.67 90.22
N ASP A 423 -59.44 -36.03 91.19
CA ASP A 423 -59.44 -37.32 91.89
C ASP A 423 -60.87 -37.57 92.40
N GLY A 424 -61.59 -38.48 91.73
CA GLY A 424 -62.84 -39.08 92.22
C GLY A 424 -64.04 -39.06 91.26
N GLU A 425 -64.03 -40.01 90.30
CA GLU A 425 -65.09 -40.98 89.94
C GLU A 425 -66.53 -40.74 90.48
N GLU A 426 -67.65 -41.07 89.82
CA GLU A 426 -68.04 -41.64 88.52
C GLU A 426 -69.60 -41.69 88.59
N GLU A 427 -70.33 -41.44 87.50
CA GLU A 427 -71.53 -42.21 87.09
C GLU A 427 -72.35 -41.51 85.97
N VAL A 428 -72.19 -42.08 84.77
CA VAL A 428 -73.16 -42.38 83.72
C VAL A 428 -74.56 -41.73 83.78
N LEU A 429 -74.95 -41.06 82.69
CA LEU A 429 -76.29 -41.20 82.09
C LEU A 429 -76.21 -41.03 80.56
N ILE A 430 -76.52 -42.13 79.86
CA ILE A 430 -76.82 -42.17 78.42
C ILE A 430 -78.29 -41.73 78.23
N HIS A 431 -78.56 -40.78 77.33
CA HIS A 431 -79.76 -40.76 76.47
C HIS A 431 -79.62 -39.69 75.35
N GLU A 432 -79.11 -40.14 74.20
CA GLU A 432 -79.76 -40.19 72.88
C GLU A 432 -80.95 -39.24 72.49
N TRP A 433 -80.85 -38.74 71.24
CA TRP A 433 -81.83 -38.10 70.30
C TRP A 433 -82.30 -36.65 70.59
N GLU A 434 -82.49 -35.71 69.65
CA GLU A 434 -82.69 -35.78 68.19
C GLU A 434 -82.59 -34.38 67.52
N ASN A 435 -82.31 -34.41 66.20
CA ASN A 435 -82.39 -33.40 65.13
C ASN A 435 -81.19 -32.50 64.82
#